data_AF-A0A6M3LC34-F1
#
_entry.id   AF-A0A6M3LC34-F1
#
_cell.length_a   1.000
_cell.length_b   1.000
_cell.length_c   1.000
_cell.angle_alpha   90.00
_cell.angle_beta   90.00
_cell.angle_gamma   90.00
#
_symmetry.space_group_name_H-M   'P 1'
#
loop_
_entity.id
_entity.type
_entity.pdbx_description
1 polymer ?
#
loop_
_entity_poly.entity_id
_entity_poly.type
_entity_poly.pdbx_seq_one_letter_code
_entity_poly.pdbx_strand_id
1 'polypeptide(L)'
;MSYNVYMHADGSDEALPVDLFEDGGTYQIGGTDKAEFNITYNYGWFFYRFLDKDDGIRWLYRKTGAETVERLNQAVSELGINRYRDYWAPTPGNAGAALSRLLMWARQYPDGIFYGD
;
A
#
# COMPACT_ATOMS: atom_id res chain seq x y z
N MET A 1 3.50 -15.54 3.44
CA MET A 1 3.83 -14.83 2.18
C MET A 1 3.25 -13.43 2.27
N SER A 2 3.92 -12.45 1.68
CA SER A 2 3.54 -11.04 1.73
C SER A 2 3.85 -10.36 0.40
N TYR A 3 3.16 -9.26 0.13
CA TYR A 3 3.46 -8.32 -0.93
C TYR A 3 4.46 -7.33 -0.38
N ASN A 4 5.58 -7.10 -1.06
CA ASN A 4 6.34 -5.88 -0.84
C ASN A 4 5.88 -4.85 -1.86
N VAL A 5 5.63 -3.63 -1.41
CA VAL A 5 5.26 -2.51 -2.26
C VAL A 5 6.21 -1.36 -1.96
N TYR A 6 6.75 -0.78 -3.02
CA TYR A 6 7.73 0.30 -2.95
C TYR A 6 7.25 1.49 -3.79
N MET A 7 7.70 2.70 -3.48
CA MET A 7 7.53 3.85 -4.36
C MET A 7 8.84 4.59 -4.56
N HIS A 8 9.28 4.70 -5.81
CA HIS A 8 10.55 5.33 -6.17
C HIS A 8 10.32 6.56 -7.06
N ALA A 9 11.30 7.46 -7.11
CA ALA A 9 11.36 8.46 -8.17
C ALA A 9 11.64 7.79 -9.53
N ASP A 10 11.21 8.41 -10.62
CA ASP A 10 11.55 7.93 -11.96
C ASP A 10 13.08 7.88 -12.15
N GLY A 11 13.57 6.75 -12.65
CA GLY A 11 15.01 6.48 -12.81
C GLY A 11 15.80 6.21 -11.53
N SER A 12 15.14 6.06 -10.37
CA SER A 12 15.79 5.72 -9.09
C SER A 12 15.39 4.32 -8.60
N ASP A 13 16.36 3.60 -8.03
CA ASP A 13 16.12 2.35 -7.30
C ASP A 13 15.95 2.57 -5.78
N GLU A 14 16.05 3.82 -5.32
CA GLU A 14 15.85 4.18 -3.91
C GLU A 14 14.40 4.57 -3.62
N ALA A 15 13.83 3.99 -2.56
CA ALA A 15 12.52 4.34 -2.06
C ALA A 15 12.46 5.81 -1.61
N LEU A 16 11.36 6.47 -1.97
CA LEU A 16 11.12 7.86 -1.59
C LEU A 16 10.99 8.00 -0.07
N PRO A 17 11.45 9.13 0.50
CA PRO A 17 11.27 9.40 1.92
C PRO A 17 9.79 9.66 2.22
N VAL A 18 9.31 9.23 3.38
CA VAL A 18 7.93 9.43 3.85
C VAL A 18 7.93 9.70 5.35
N ASP A 19 6.82 10.17 5.90
CA ASP A 19 6.68 10.28 7.35
C ASP A 19 6.89 8.92 8.02
N LEU A 20 7.61 8.93 9.15
CA LEU A 20 7.93 7.72 9.93
C LEU A 20 6.65 6.92 10.24
N PHE A 21 6.69 5.61 9.98
CA PHE A 21 5.59 4.72 10.29
C PHE A 21 6.02 3.35 10.82
N GLU A 22 5.12 2.73 11.58
CA GLU A 22 5.35 1.48 12.30
C GLU A 22 4.33 0.38 11.92
N ASP A 23 3.97 0.30 10.64
CA ASP A 23 3.01 -0.66 10.11
C ASP A 23 3.67 -1.70 9.21
N GLY A 24 3.09 -2.90 9.14
CA GLY A 24 3.47 -3.93 8.16
C GLY A 24 3.69 -5.31 8.77
N GLY A 25 3.92 -6.30 7.90
CA GLY A 25 4.18 -7.68 8.32
C GLY A 25 5.59 -7.88 8.89
N THR A 26 6.52 -7.02 8.50
CA THR A 26 7.88 -6.95 9.04
C THR A 26 8.01 -5.71 9.91
N TYR A 27 7.77 -5.88 11.20
CA TYR A 27 8.01 -4.83 12.20
C TYR A 27 9.52 -4.47 12.20
N GLN A 28 9.88 -3.27 11.73
CA GLN A 28 11.16 -2.67 12.07
C GLN A 28 11.03 -2.00 13.44
N ILE A 29 11.87 -2.38 14.39
CA ILE A 29 11.92 -1.72 15.71
C ILE A 29 12.38 -0.28 15.49
N GLY A 30 11.50 0.68 15.76
CA GLY A 30 11.73 2.12 15.52
C GLY A 30 11.07 2.68 14.25
N GLY A 31 10.34 1.85 13.49
CA GLY A 31 9.65 2.26 12.26
C GLY A 31 10.58 2.45 11.05
N THR A 32 10.02 2.95 9.96
CA THR A 32 10.75 3.34 8.75
C THR A 32 10.19 4.64 8.18
N ASP A 33 11.07 5.44 7.59
CA ASP A 33 10.77 6.68 6.86
C ASP A 33 10.96 6.50 5.34
N LYS A 34 11.02 5.25 4.87
CA LYS A 34 11.10 4.91 3.45
C LYS A 34 9.79 4.35 2.94
N ALA A 35 9.44 4.68 1.71
CA ALA A 35 8.26 4.16 1.02
C ALA A 35 8.43 2.66 0.64
N GLU A 36 8.61 1.80 1.63
CA GLU A 36 8.74 0.35 1.53
C GLU A 36 7.74 -0.30 2.50
N PHE A 37 6.82 -1.12 2.01
CA PHE A 37 5.75 -1.65 2.86
C PHE A 37 5.46 -3.12 2.59
N ASN A 38 5.62 -3.94 3.64
CA ASN A 38 5.32 -5.36 3.61
C ASN A 38 3.87 -5.63 4.05
N ILE A 39 3.05 -6.08 3.11
CA ILE A 39 1.61 -6.31 3.30
C ILE A 39 1.31 -7.81 3.28
N THR A 40 0.57 -8.33 4.26
CA THR A 40 0.21 -9.76 4.27
C THR A 40 -0.65 -10.17 3.08
N TYR A 41 -0.45 -11.40 2.56
CA TYR A 41 -1.30 -11.99 1.53
C TYR A 41 -2.75 -12.23 1.99
N ASN A 42 -3.00 -12.26 3.31
CA ASN A 42 -4.33 -12.47 3.85
C ASN A 42 -5.33 -11.39 3.39
N TYR A 43 -4.83 -10.20 3.03
CA TYR A 43 -5.68 -9.12 2.53
C TYR A 43 -6.04 -9.26 1.05
N GLY A 44 -5.45 -10.23 0.33
CA GLY A 44 -5.54 -10.37 -1.12
C GLY A 44 -6.97 -10.37 -1.64
N TRP A 45 -7.90 -11.07 -0.98
CA TRP A 45 -9.31 -11.08 -1.39
C TRP A 45 -9.92 -9.67 -1.47
N PHE A 46 -9.59 -8.79 -0.53
CA PHE A 46 -10.05 -7.40 -0.55
C PHE A 46 -9.41 -6.62 -1.70
N PHE A 47 -8.14 -6.83 -1.97
CA PHE A 47 -7.47 -6.14 -3.08
C PHE A 47 -8.05 -6.54 -4.44
N TYR A 48 -8.32 -7.83 -4.63
CA TYR A 48 -9.02 -8.30 -5.82
C TYR A 48 -10.43 -7.75 -5.92
N ARG A 49 -11.16 -7.68 -4.80
CA ARG A 49 -12.56 -7.24 -4.82
C ARG A 49 -12.73 -5.73 -5.00
N PHE A 50 -11.87 -4.92 -4.39
CA PHE A 50 -12.09 -3.47 -4.23
C PHE A 50 -11.06 -2.59 -4.95
N LEU A 51 -9.89 -3.13 -5.31
CA LEU A 51 -8.88 -2.38 -6.05
C LEU A 51 -8.88 -2.78 -7.53
N ASP A 52 -8.57 -4.04 -7.83
CA ASP A 52 -8.57 -4.54 -9.20
C ASP A 52 -8.83 -6.05 -9.25
N LYS A 53 -9.83 -6.47 -10.03
CA LYS A 53 -10.31 -7.85 -10.09
C LYS A 53 -9.31 -8.84 -10.70
N ASP A 54 -8.37 -8.36 -11.50
CA ASP A 54 -7.47 -9.20 -12.28
C ASP A 54 -6.07 -9.24 -11.63
N ASP A 55 -5.61 -8.11 -11.09
CA ASP A 55 -4.24 -7.97 -10.55
C ASP A 55 -4.20 -7.70 -9.03
N GLY A 56 -5.33 -7.37 -8.40
CA GLY A 56 -5.38 -6.99 -6.99
C GLY A 56 -4.43 -5.82 -6.69
N ILE A 57 -3.58 -5.96 -5.67
CA ILE A 57 -2.61 -4.92 -5.30
C ILE A 57 -1.51 -4.72 -6.34
N ARG A 58 -1.21 -5.74 -7.15
CA ARG A 58 -0.19 -5.65 -8.21
C ARG A 58 -0.60 -4.73 -9.35
N TRP A 59 -1.88 -4.38 -9.44
CA TRP A 59 -2.36 -3.37 -10.38
C TRP A 59 -1.60 -2.03 -10.26
N LEU A 60 -1.10 -1.71 -9.06
CA LEU A 60 -0.32 -0.50 -8.82
C LEU A 60 1.02 -0.50 -9.55
N TYR A 61 1.60 -1.66 -9.84
CA TYR A 61 2.98 -1.75 -10.29
C TYR A 61 3.17 -1.04 -11.62
N ARG A 62 4.28 -0.29 -11.72
CA ARG A 62 4.65 0.56 -12.86
C ARG A 62 3.68 1.71 -13.13
N LYS A 63 2.85 2.09 -12.16
CA LYS A 63 1.97 3.26 -12.24
C LYS A 63 2.45 4.37 -11.34
N THR A 64 2.19 5.61 -11.76
CA THR A 64 2.49 6.79 -10.95
C THR A 64 1.48 6.97 -9.81
N GLY A 65 1.83 7.78 -8.82
CA GLY A 65 0.90 8.22 -7.79
C GLY A 65 -0.36 8.86 -8.40
N ALA A 66 -0.19 9.72 -9.41
CA ALA A 66 -1.29 10.39 -10.10
C ALA A 66 -2.24 9.40 -10.81
N GLU A 67 -1.72 8.33 -11.40
CA GLU A 67 -2.53 7.30 -12.07
C GLU A 67 -3.32 6.42 -11.08
N THR A 68 -2.85 6.32 -9.83
CA THR A 68 -3.39 5.36 -8.85
C THR A 68 -4.28 6.01 -7.79
N VAL A 69 -4.13 7.30 -7.53
CA VAL A 69 -4.75 8.03 -6.42
C VAL A 69 -6.27 7.85 -6.35
N GLU A 70 -6.97 7.95 -7.48
CA GLU A 70 -8.44 7.91 -7.50
C GLU A 70 -8.96 6.52 -7.13
N ARG A 71 -8.36 5.48 -7.71
CA ARG A 71 -8.75 4.09 -7.45
C ARG A 71 -8.40 3.65 -6.04
N LEU A 72 -7.23 4.05 -5.53
CA LEU A 72 -6.84 3.84 -4.13
C LEU A 72 -7.83 4.53 -3.18
N ASN A 73 -8.22 5.77 -3.48
CA ASN A 73 -9.18 6.52 -2.66
C ASN A 73 -10.57 5.84 -2.61
N GLN A 74 -11.04 5.32 -3.73
CA GLN A 74 -12.29 4.56 -3.80
C GLN A 74 -12.20 3.27 -2.96
N ALA A 75 -11.15 2.47 -3.14
CA ALA A 75 -10.96 1.22 -2.40
C ALA A 75 -10.86 1.46 -0.87
N VAL A 76 -10.16 2.51 -0.45
CA VAL A 76 -10.05 2.90 0.97
C VAL A 76 -11.40 3.33 1.53
N SER A 77 -12.20 4.06 0.74
CA SER A 77 -13.54 4.51 1.17
C SER A 77 -14.49 3.34 1.38
N GLU A 78 -14.43 2.31 0.52
CA GLU A 78 -15.25 1.11 0.61
C GLU A 78 -14.85 0.19 1.78
N LEU A 79 -13.55 0.02 2.00
CA LEU A 79 -13.02 -0.88 3.04
C LEU A 79 -13.03 -0.26 4.44
N GLY A 80 -12.91 1.07 4.51
CA GLY A 80 -12.60 1.79 5.73
C GLY A 80 -11.20 1.50 6.25
N ILE A 81 -10.82 2.18 7.34
CA ILE A 81 -9.46 2.10 7.92
C ILE A 81 -9.45 1.67 9.40
N ASN A 82 -10.60 1.20 9.91
CA ASN A 82 -10.71 0.80 11.31
C ASN A 82 -10.04 -0.56 11.54
N ARG A 83 -8.81 -0.52 12.05
CA ARG A 83 -7.96 -1.71 12.17
C ARG A 83 -8.44 -2.66 13.27
N TYR A 84 -8.26 -3.94 13.00
CA TYR A 84 -8.36 -4.98 14.00
C TYR A 84 -7.00 -5.17 14.69
N ARG A 85 -7.01 -5.61 15.96
CA ARG A 85 -5.80 -5.75 16.78
C ARG A 85 -4.77 -6.71 16.16
N ASP A 86 -5.25 -7.79 15.56
CA ASP A 86 -4.39 -8.72 14.84
C ASP A 86 -4.17 -8.19 13.41
N TYR A 87 -2.93 -7.79 13.12
CA TYR A 87 -2.51 -7.38 11.78
C TYR A 87 -2.80 -8.48 10.75
N TRP A 88 -2.54 -9.75 11.06
CA TRP A 88 -2.70 -10.82 10.08
C TRP A 88 -4.16 -11.13 9.77
N ALA A 89 -5.11 -10.64 10.56
CA ALA A 89 -6.53 -10.89 10.36
C ALA A 89 -7.02 -10.26 9.05
N PRO A 90 -7.66 -11.05 8.15
CA PRO A 90 -8.20 -10.56 6.88
C PRO A 90 -9.50 -9.79 7.11
N THR A 91 -9.41 -8.59 7.66
CA THR A 91 -10.56 -7.70 7.87
C THR A 91 -10.57 -6.56 6.84
N PRO A 92 -11.74 -6.02 6.48
CA PRO A 92 -11.83 -4.88 5.57
C PRO A 92 -10.97 -3.71 6.07
N GLY A 93 -11.08 -3.35 7.35
CA GLY A 93 -10.35 -2.23 7.91
C GLY A 93 -8.83 -2.40 7.96
N ASN A 94 -8.33 -3.63 8.15
CA ASN A 94 -6.89 -3.91 8.03
C ASN A 94 -6.39 -3.72 6.59
N ALA A 95 -7.13 -4.27 5.61
CA ALA A 95 -6.79 -4.14 4.20
C ALA A 95 -6.88 -2.69 3.72
N GLY A 96 -7.95 -1.97 4.10
CA GLY A 96 -8.15 -0.58 3.75
C GLY A 96 -7.14 0.35 4.43
N ALA A 97 -6.72 0.07 5.66
CA ALA A 97 -5.63 0.80 6.29
C ALA A 97 -4.28 0.62 5.55
N ALA A 98 -4.02 -0.57 5.01
CA ALA A 98 -2.84 -0.80 4.17
C ALA A 98 -2.92 0.01 2.86
N LEU A 99 -4.07 -0.01 2.17
CA LEU A 99 -4.27 0.81 0.97
C LEU A 99 -4.22 2.32 1.26
N SER A 100 -4.69 2.76 2.44
CA SER A 100 -4.64 4.16 2.85
C SER A 100 -3.21 4.68 2.97
N ARG A 101 -2.26 3.82 3.36
CA ARG A 101 -0.84 4.18 3.37
C ARG A 101 -0.31 4.41 1.96
N LEU A 102 -0.62 3.50 1.03
CA LEU A 102 -0.25 3.64 -0.37
C LEU A 102 -0.91 4.88 -1.00
N LEU A 103 -2.16 5.19 -0.63
CA LEU A 103 -2.85 6.41 -1.05
C LEU A 103 -2.14 7.69 -0.58
N MET A 104 -1.63 7.70 0.65
CA MET A 104 -0.83 8.84 1.15
C MET A 104 0.40 9.06 0.29
N TRP A 105 1.13 7.98 -0.05
CA TRP A 105 2.31 8.06 -0.92
C TRP A 105 1.95 8.56 -2.31
N ALA A 106 0.88 8.03 -2.90
CA ALA A 106 0.37 8.46 -4.22
C ALA A 106 0.03 9.96 -4.25
N ARG A 107 -0.49 10.52 -3.15
CA ARG A 107 -0.78 11.95 -3.01
C ARG A 107 0.48 12.79 -2.78
N GLN A 108 1.41 12.28 -1.98
CA GLN A 108 2.66 12.96 -1.65
C GLN A 108 3.60 13.01 -2.87
N TYR A 109 3.61 11.96 -3.67
CA TYR A 109 4.47 11.79 -4.85
C TYR A 109 3.63 11.44 -6.09
N PRO A 110 2.94 12.42 -6.70
CA PRO A 110 2.15 12.18 -7.91
C PRO A 110 2.97 11.57 -9.06
N ASP A 111 4.25 11.94 -9.17
CA ASP A 111 5.17 11.41 -10.19
C ASP A 111 5.97 10.17 -9.71
N GLY A 112 5.82 9.78 -8.44
CA GLY A 112 6.47 8.58 -7.89
C GLY A 112 5.84 7.32 -8.48
N ILE A 113 6.66 6.33 -8.80
CA ILE A 113 6.23 5.10 -9.46
C ILE A 113 6.17 3.97 -8.44
N PHE A 114 5.06 3.25 -8.41
CA PHE A 114 4.91 2.05 -7.59
C PHE A 114 5.66 0.87 -8.20
N TYR A 115 6.40 0.15 -7.36
CA TYR A 115 7.00 -1.14 -7.65
C TYR A 115 6.59 -2.13 -6.57
N GLY A 116 6.92 -3.39 -6.77
CA GLY A 116 6.70 -4.38 -5.73
C GLY A 116 7.21 -5.75 -6.12
N ASP A 117 6.87 -6.70 -5.24
CA ASP A 117 7.41 -8.04 -5.00
C ASP A 117 8.78 -8.16 -4.33
#